data_AF-A0A485L313-F1
#
_entry.id   AF-A0A485L313-F1
#
_cell.length_a   1.000
_cell.length_b   1.000
_cell.length_c   1.000
_cell.angle_alpha   90.00
_cell.angle_beta   90.00
_cell.angle_gamma   90.00
#
_symmetry.space_group_name_H-M   'P 1'
#
loop_
_entity.id
_entity.type
_entity.pdbx_description
1 polymer ?
#
loop_
_entity_poly.entity_id
_entity_poly.type
_entity_poly.pdbx_seq_one_letter_code
_entity_poly.pdbx_strand_id
1 'polypeptide(L)'
;MLRRPPDSIHIQTTIVAMTSSCPYNSLPTRVSNIWVADATLCPPTVGRDGCVVDRNCSLANTTSYQAIGKCSDLKTTVWSHEYLMFIQAADGVGYMTMDMATLPDRVSYMYVLLTFDSYRFLWTHSWCGFSEFNGVTHLEIPTSFQWPANLTTLHFTDNELSSLPPMPPTLTSLHLTGNEFSDPLDFTVLPRSITDLEVINNDYTQIANVDWTNMTSLKFDGIKTITNVTFSSKLTYLYLYSSSITSWVMDSQTYNVLNQLDPIEYPGHATAGFDYLNLTITTSKSACDKVGGNLDEIWTNRGIRMMADGSIEAIKPFTVCVIGASKTMTAGTAGYIVWFVMMALISAGIVFLVRRHGGSKPISTEQRGLDAKLTAVM
;
A
#
# COMPACT_ATOMS: atom_id res chain seq x y z
N MET A 1 8.24 -82.90 -18.43
CA MET A 1 8.20 -81.42 -18.47
C MET A 1 6.78 -80.96 -18.17
N LEU A 2 6.47 -80.61 -16.92
CA LEU A 2 5.22 -79.93 -16.55
C LEU A 2 5.62 -78.87 -15.51
N ARG A 3 5.53 -77.60 -15.91
CA ARG A 3 5.92 -76.43 -15.08
C ARG A 3 4.83 -76.16 -14.03
N ARG A 4 5.22 -75.97 -12.77
CA ARG A 4 4.36 -75.42 -11.70
C ARG A 4 4.13 -73.92 -11.97
N PRO A 5 2.94 -73.37 -11.67
CA PRO A 5 2.70 -71.93 -11.72
C PRO A 5 3.32 -71.24 -10.48
N PRO A 6 3.70 -69.95 -10.57
CA PRO A 6 4.26 -69.20 -9.45
C PRO A 6 3.17 -68.69 -8.50
N ASP A 7 3.51 -68.68 -7.21
CA ASP A 7 2.67 -68.24 -6.09
C ASP A 7 2.28 -66.75 -6.19
N SER A 8 1.00 -66.48 -5.95
CA SER A 8 0.40 -65.14 -5.89
C SER A 8 0.90 -64.38 -4.65
N ILE A 9 1.69 -63.33 -4.86
CA ILE A 9 2.07 -62.39 -3.79
C ILE A 9 0.88 -61.46 -3.53
N HIS A 10 0.20 -61.66 -2.40
CA HIS A 10 -0.77 -60.69 -1.88
C HIS A 10 -0.02 -59.51 -1.26
N ILE A 11 0.09 -58.41 -2.02
CA ILE A 11 0.48 -57.11 -1.48
C ILE A 11 -0.75 -56.55 -0.76
N GLN A 12 -0.79 -56.65 0.57
CA GLN A 12 -1.71 -55.87 1.38
C GLN A 12 -1.25 -54.42 1.36
N THR A 13 -1.89 -53.59 0.53
CA THR A 13 -1.71 -52.14 0.57
C THR A 13 -2.40 -51.61 1.82
N THR A 14 -1.65 -51.43 2.90
CA THR A 14 -2.11 -50.72 4.09
C THR A 14 -2.26 -49.24 3.73
N ILE A 15 -3.48 -48.81 3.43
CA ILE A 15 -3.80 -47.38 3.32
C ILE A 15 -3.76 -46.82 4.74
N VAL A 16 -2.63 -46.25 5.13
CA VAL A 16 -2.57 -45.38 6.30
C VAL A 16 -3.39 -44.13 5.94
N ALA A 17 -4.61 -44.05 6.44
CA ALA A 17 -5.37 -42.83 6.44
C ALA A 17 -4.58 -41.82 7.29
N MET A 18 -3.81 -40.95 6.64
CA MET A 18 -3.25 -39.78 7.31
C MET A 18 -4.43 -38.94 7.77
N THR A 19 -4.74 -38.99 9.07
CA THR A 19 -5.54 -37.96 9.71
C THR A 19 -4.73 -36.68 9.60
N SER A 20 -4.96 -35.89 8.55
CA SER A 20 -4.29 -34.60 8.38
C SER A 20 -4.66 -33.74 9.58
N SER A 21 -3.71 -33.50 10.47
CA SER A 21 -3.87 -32.54 11.57
C SER A 21 -4.28 -31.19 11.00
N CYS A 22 -5.23 -30.51 11.65
CA CYS A 22 -5.67 -29.19 11.20
C CYS A 22 -4.47 -28.25 11.02
N PRO A 23 -4.25 -27.67 9.83
CA PRO A 23 -3.07 -26.85 9.56
C PRO A 23 -3.07 -25.54 10.36
N TYR A 24 -4.23 -25.06 10.81
CA TYR A 24 -4.37 -23.80 11.55
C TYR A 24 -3.95 -23.88 13.02
N ASN A 25 -3.58 -25.06 13.52
CA ASN A 25 -3.10 -25.22 14.89
C ASN A 25 -1.78 -24.48 15.15
N SER A 26 -1.01 -24.17 14.11
CA SER A 26 0.26 -23.45 14.16
C SER A 26 0.12 -21.93 14.24
N LEU A 27 -1.07 -21.38 13.93
CA LEU A 27 -1.31 -19.94 13.96
C LEU A 27 -1.11 -19.36 15.38
N PRO A 28 -0.74 -18.08 15.51
CA PRO A 28 -0.60 -17.42 16.81
C PRO A 28 -1.84 -17.57 17.68
N THR A 29 -1.67 -17.63 19.01
CA THR A 29 -2.79 -17.82 19.96
C THR A 29 -3.82 -16.69 19.95
N ARG A 30 -3.47 -15.52 19.39
CA ARG A 30 -4.39 -14.40 19.16
C ARG A 30 -5.40 -14.67 18.04
N VAL A 31 -5.08 -15.57 17.11
CA VAL A 31 -6.00 -16.01 16.06
C VAL A 31 -6.92 -17.05 16.67
N SER A 32 -8.22 -16.78 16.68
CA SER A 32 -9.24 -17.74 17.13
C SER A 32 -10.05 -18.28 15.96
N ASN A 33 -10.29 -17.44 14.97
CA ASN A 33 -11.20 -17.66 13.87
C ASN A 33 -10.48 -17.42 12.55
N ILE A 34 -10.62 -18.37 11.63
CA ILE A 34 -9.98 -18.39 10.33
C ILE A 34 -11.08 -18.49 9.28
N TRP A 35 -11.12 -17.53 8.36
CA TRP A 35 -12.00 -17.65 7.20
C TRP A 35 -11.37 -18.54 6.14
N VAL A 36 -12.15 -19.48 5.63
CA VAL A 36 -11.72 -20.48 4.66
C VAL A 36 -12.78 -20.66 3.56
N ALA A 37 -12.33 -20.88 2.33
CA ALA A 37 -13.16 -21.40 1.25
C ALA A 37 -12.62 -22.78 0.85
N ASP A 38 -12.89 -23.76 1.71
CA ASP A 38 -12.48 -25.17 1.58
C ASP A 38 -13.71 -26.07 1.78
N ALA A 39 -14.11 -26.80 0.74
CA ALA A 39 -15.28 -27.67 0.74
C ALA A 39 -15.15 -28.88 1.71
N THR A 40 -13.94 -29.20 2.16
CA THR A 40 -13.70 -30.23 3.16
C THR A 40 -13.97 -29.75 4.60
N LEU A 41 -13.93 -28.43 4.81
CA LEU A 41 -14.16 -27.79 6.12
C LEU A 41 -15.53 -27.11 6.19
N CYS A 42 -15.97 -26.53 5.08
CA CYS A 42 -17.21 -25.77 5.01
C CYS A 42 -18.40 -26.67 4.63
N PRO A 43 -19.50 -26.63 5.41
CA PRO A 43 -20.72 -27.32 5.03
C PRO A 43 -21.26 -26.85 3.67
N PRO A 44 -21.89 -27.72 2.87
CA PRO A 44 -22.50 -27.34 1.58
C PRO A 44 -23.56 -26.24 1.67
N THR A 45 -24.10 -26.01 2.88
CA THR A 45 -25.15 -25.04 3.18
C THR A 45 -24.63 -23.62 3.40
N VAL A 46 -23.32 -23.43 3.61
CA VAL A 46 -22.72 -22.11 3.86
C VAL A 46 -22.46 -21.39 2.53
N GLY A 47 -23.54 -21.07 1.81
CA GLY A 47 -23.57 -20.15 0.67
C GLY A 47 -22.40 -20.23 -0.35
N ARG A 48 -22.07 -19.09 -0.96
CA ARG A 48 -21.12 -19.01 -2.09
C ARG A 48 -19.68 -18.68 -1.65
N ASP A 49 -19.47 -18.33 -0.38
CA ASP A 49 -18.38 -17.44 0.03
C ASP A 49 -17.54 -17.98 1.21
N GLY A 50 -17.52 -19.29 1.44
CA GLY A 50 -16.71 -19.91 2.50
C GLY A 50 -17.37 -19.91 3.88
N CYS A 51 -16.60 -20.26 4.90
CA CYS A 51 -17.05 -20.36 6.29
C CYS A 51 -15.91 -19.97 7.25
N VAL A 52 -16.23 -19.79 8.53
CA VAL A 52 -15.23 -19.54 9.57
C VAL A 52 -15.01 -20.82 10.37
N VAL A 53 -13.75 -21.19 10.58
CA VAL A 53 -13.34 -22.31 11.41
C VAL A 53 -12.40 -21.84 12.53
N ASP A 54 -12.32 -22.61 13.60
CA ASP A 54 -11.33 -22.39 14.65
C ASP A 54 -9.97 -23.00 14.28
N ARG A 55 -8.98 -22.83 15.16
CA ARG A 55 -7.63 -23.42 15.01
C ARG A 55 -7.59 -24.95 15.01
N ASN A 56 -8.69 -25.61 15.35
CA ASN A 56 -8.87 -27.05 15.29
C ASN A 56 -9.68 -27.48 14.06
N CYS A 57 -9.95 -26.56 13.11
CA CYS A 57 -10.75 -26.79 11.91
C CYS A 57 -12.21 -27.14 12.21
N SER A 58 -12.69 -26.79 13.40
CA SER A 58 -14.10 -26.92 13.76
C SER A 58 -14.85 -25.68 13.30
N LEU A 59 -16.05 -25.88 12.74
CA LEU A 59 -16.90 -24.78 12.29
C LEU A 59 -17.21 -23.82 13.45
N ALA A 60 -16.89 -22.54 13.28
CA ALA A 60 -17.18 -21.50 14.24
C ALA A 60 -18.51 -20.81 13.89
N ASN A 61 -19.37 -20.57 14.89
CA ASN A 61 -20.63 -19.86 14.70
C ASN A 61 -20.42 -18.33 14.75
N THR A 62 -19.66 -17.80 13.80
CA THR A 62 -19.30 -16.38 13.70
C THR A 62 -18.95 -16.01 12.26
N THR A 63 -19.04 -14.72 11.95
CA THR A 63 -18.55 -14.14 10.70
C THR A 63 -17.23 -13.40 10.88
N SER A 64 -16.75 -13.26 12.11
CA SER A 64 -15.52 -12.54 12.45
C SER A 64 -14.31 -13.46 12.44
N TYR A 65 -13.23 -13.04 11.80
CA TYR A 65 -11.99 -13.80 11.66
C TYR A 65 -10.75 -12.91 11.75
N GLN A 66 -9.61 -13.51 12.13
CA GLN A 66 -8.30 -12.86 12.24
C GLN A 66 -7.25 -13.49 11.33
N ALA A 67 -7.64 -14.48 10.52
CA ALA A 67 -6.76 -15.08 9.53
C ALA A 67 -7.53 -15.53 8.29
N ILE A 68 -6.84 -15.50 7.16
CA ILE A 68 -7.27 -16.15 5.93
C ILE A 68 -6.55 -17.49 5.83
N GLY A 69 -7.32 -18.56 5.62
CA GLY A 69 -6.80 -19.91 5.44
C GLY A 69 -6.87 -20.37 3.99
N LYS A 70 -7.18 -21.65 3.80
CA LYS A 70 -7.29 -22.24 2.46
C LYS A 70 -8.55 -21.78 1.75
N CYS A 71 -8.37 -21.22 0.55
CA CYS A 71 -9.44 -20.65 -0.28
C CYS A 71 -9.52 -21.28 -1.67
N SER A 72 -9.06 -22.52 -1.84
CA SER A 72 -8.99 -23.21 -3.14
C SER A 72 -10.35 -23.37 -3.83
N ASP A 73 -11.44 -23.44 -3.04
CA ASP A 73 -12.80 -23.71 -3.53
C ASP A 73 -13.65 -22.44 -3.66
N LEU A 74 -13.01 -21.26 -3.64
CA LEU A 74 -13.67 -19.97 -3.84
C LEU A 74 -14.43 -19.93 -5.18
N LYS A 75 -15.75 -19.72 -5.14
CA LYS A 75 -16.59 -19.74 -6.34
C LYS A 75 -16.55 -18.39 -7.07
N THR A 76 -16.64 -18.41 -8.40
CA THR A 76 -16.85 -17.20 -9.22
C THR A 76 -18.21 -16.59 -8.93
N THR A 77 -18.28 -15.26 -8.80
CA THR A 77 -19.56 -14.56 -8.84
C THR A 77 -19.98 -14.28 -10.29
N VAL A 78 -21.29 -14.20 -10.55
CA VAL A 78 -21.87 -13.99 -11.88
C VAL A 78 -21.69 -12.53 -12.36
N TRP A 79 -21.24 -11.64 -11.47
CA TRP A 79 -21.24 -10.19 -11.66
C TRP A 79 -19.86 -9.60 -11.94
N SER A 80 -18.82 -10.42 -11.86
CA SER A 80 -17.44 -10.00 -12.11
C SER A 80 -16.83 -10.92 -13.17
N HIS A 81 -16.40 -10.34 -14.30
CA HIS A 81 -15.50 -11.02 -15.24
C HIS A 81 -14.09 -11.23 -14.61
N GLU A 82 -13.91 -10.76 -13.37
CA GLU A 82 -12.72 -10.83 -12.55
C GLU A 82 -12.99 -11.63 -11.28
N TYR A 83 -11.98 -12.35 -10.80
CA TYR A 83 -12.09 -13.14 -9.57
C TYR A 83 -11.77 -12.26 -8.37
N LEU A 84 -12.77 -11.52 -7.89
CA LEU A 84 -12.67 -10.60 -6.76
C LEU A 84 -12.52 -11.38 -5.43
N MET A 85 -11.55 -11.00 -4.61
CA MET A 85 -11.47 -11.41 -3.21
C MET A 85 -11.56 -10.17 -2.32
N PHE A 86 -12.49 -10.19 -1.36
CA PHE A 86 -12.62 -9.18 -0.31
C PHE A 86 -12.17 -9.77 1.01
N ILE A 87 -11.29 -9.06 1.71
CA ILE A 87 -10.79 -9.45 3.01
C ILE A 87 -11.20 -8.37 4.00
N GLN A 88 -11.99 -8.74 5.02
CA GLN A 88 -12.57 -7.85 6.04
C GLN A 88 -12.49 -8.51 7.42
N ALA A 89 -11.84 -7.90 8.41
CA ALA A 89 -11.86 -8.42 9.78
C ALA A 89 -12.91 -7.73 10.64
N ALA A 90 -13.44 -8.46 11.62
CA ALA A 90 -14.67 -8.06 12.29
C ALA A 90 -14.70 -8.35 13.81
N ASP A 91 -13.57 -8.26 14.51
CA ASP A 91 -13.55 -8.53 15.95
C ASP A 91 -12.98 -7.39 16.81
N GLY A 92 -12.56 -6.27 16.20
CA GLY A 92 -11.95 -5.16 16.92
C GLY A 92 -10.63 -5.52 17.63
N VAL A 93 -10.01 -6.67 17.30
CA VAL A 93 -8.73 -7.11 17.90
C VAL A 93 -7.53 -6.45 17.23
N GLY A 94 -7.73 -5.70 16.14
CA GLY A 94 -6.66 -4.95 15.52
C GLY A 94 -5.75 -5.78 14.61
N TYR A 95 -6.01 -7.07 14.39
CA TYR A 95 -5.04 -7.98 13.79
C TYR A 95 -5.65 -8.92 12.75
N MET A 96 -4.99 -9.01 11.59
CA MET A 96 -5.24 -10.02 10.57
C MET A 96 -3.93 -10.58 10.02
N THR A 97 -3.88 -11.89 9.74
CA THR A 97 -2.73 -12.54 9.09
C THR A 97 -3.11 -13.35 7.85
N MET A 98 -2.21 -13.36 6.86
CA MET A 98 -2.25 -14.23 5.67
C MET A 98 -1.25 -15.40 5.74
N ASP A 99 -0.71 -15.73 6.92
CA ASP A 99 0.32 -16.77 7.09
C ASP A 99 -0.02 -18.14 6.51
N MET A 100 -1.29 -18.52 6.61
CA MET A 100 -1.80 -19.82 6.14
C MET A 100 -2.72 -19.66 4.94
N ALA A 101 -2.74 -18.47 4.34
CA ALA A 101 -3.62 -18.17 3.23
C ALA A 101 -3.13 -18.88 1.97
N THR A 102 -4.01 -19.63 1.33
CA THR A 102 -3.74 -20.21 0.00
C THR A 102 -4.84 -19.81 -0.95
N LEU A 103 -4.47 -19.01 -1.95
CA LEU A 103 -5.41 -18.45 -2.92
C LEU A 103 -5.30 -19.21 -4.24
N PRO A 104 -6.42 -19.43 -4.97
CA PRO A 104 -6.35 -20.13 -6.24
C PRO A 104 -5.84 -19.19 -7.35
N ASP A 105 -5.01 -19.70 -8.26
CA ASP A 105 -4.38 -18.91 -9.33
C ASP A 105 -5.35 -18.23 -10.30
N ARG A 106 -6.63 -18.59 -10.26
CA ARG A 106 -7.68 -17.90 -11.01
C ARG A 106 -7.96 -16.48 -10.48
N VAL A 107 -7.56 -16.16 -9.25
CA VAL A 107 -7.70 -14.80 -8.68
C VAL A 107 -6.84 -13.82 -9.46
N SER A 108 -7.50 -12.84 -10.11
CA SER A 108 -6.85 -11.79 -10.90
C SER A 108 -6.99 -10.39 -10.29
N TYR A 109 -7.91 -10.23 -9.34
CA TYR A 109 -8.22 -8.97 -8.68
C TYR A 109 -8.42 -9.22 -7.19
N MET A 110 -7.74 -8.45 -6.34
CA MET A 110 -7.86 -8.59 -4.90
C MET A 110 -8.04 -7.23 -4.23
N TYR A 111 -8.96 -7.20 -3.26
CA TYR A 111 -9.30 -6.02 -2.48
C TYR A 111 -9.17 -6.31 -0.98
N VAL A 112 -8.27 -5.60 -0.33
CA VAL A 112 -8.00 -5.72 1.10
C VAL A 112 -8.38 -4.42 1.78
N LEU A 113 -9.33 -4.51 2.70
CA LEU A 113 -9.95 -3.39 3.38
C LEU A 113 -10.17 -3.70 4.86
N LEU A 114 -9.68 -2.83 5.74
CA LEU A 114 -9.66 -3.11 7.17
C LEU A 114 -10.46 -2.11 8.02
N THR A 115 -10.83 -0.94 7.51
CA THR A 115 -11.63 0.03 8.28
C THR A 115 -12.70 0.75 7.44
N PHE A 116 -13.81 1.10 8.10
CA PHE A 116 -14.74 2.17 7.70
C PHE A 116 -14.97 3.10 8.90
N ASP A 117 -14.04 4.01 9.18
CA ASP A 117 -14.34 5.11 10.11
C ASP A 117 -14.89 6.31 9.32
N SER A 118 -16.22 6.36 9.17
CA SER A 118 -17.12 7.48 8.79
C SER A 118 -16.76 8.51 7.69
N TYR A 119 -15.65 8.42 6.96
CA TYR A 119 -15.37 9.33 5.86
C TYR A 119 -15.98 8.86 4.54
N ARG A 120 -16.91 9.67 4.05
CA ARG A 120 -17.63 9.52 2.78
C ARG A 120 -16.65 9.47 1.62
N PHE A 121 -16.37 8.28 1.10
CA PHE A 121 -15.84 8.15 -0.26
C PHE A 121 -16.86 8.73 -1.24
N LEU A 122 -16.40 9.67 -2.08
CA LEU A 122 -17.19 10.30 -3.15
C LEU A 122 -17.41 9.40 -4.38
N TRP A 123 -17.27 8.08 -4.23
CA TRP A 123 -17.71 7.14 -5.27
C TRP A 123 -19.10 6.62 -4.91
N THR A 124 -20.12 7.30 -5.43
CA THR A 124 -21.50 6.79 -5.45
C THR A 124 -21.58 5.61 -6.43
N HIS A 125 -21.05 4.46 -6.02
CA HIS A 125 -21.51 3.18 -6.53
C HIS A 125 -21.80 2.31 -5.31
N SER A 126 -23.09 2.24 -4.97
CA SER A 126 -23.63 1.35 -3.93
C SER A 126 -23.40 -0.11 -4.33
N TRP A 127 -22.26 -0.67 -3.93
CA TRP A 127 -21.99 -2.10 -4.02
C TRP A 127 -22.03 -2.68 -2.62
N CYS A 128 -23.05 -3.50 -2.37
CA CYS A 128 -23.33 -4.26 -1.14
C CYS A 128 -23.55 -3.41 0.13
N GLY A 129 -24.64 -3.69 0.85
CA GLY A 129 -24.91 -3.05 2.14
C GLY A 129 -23.80 -3.38 3.13
N PHE A 130 -22.89 -2.44 3.35
CA PHE A 130 -21.92 -2.50 4.44
C PHE A 130 -22.63 -2.15 5.74
N SER A 131 -22.62 -3.09 6.68
CA SER A 131 -22.70 -2.75 8.11
C SER A 131 -21.31 -2.31 8.56
N GLU A 132 -21.23 -1.47 9.58
CA GLU A 132 -19.99 -0.89 10.11
C GLU A 132 -19.02 -2.01 10.56
N PHE A 133 -17.85 -2.12 9.93
CA PHE A 133 -16.79 -3.05 10.30
C PHE A 133 -15.54 -2.25 10.67
N ASN A 134 -15.22 -2.25 11.96
CA ASN A 134 -14.20 -1.41 12.57
C ASN A 134 -13.04 -2.24 13.15
N GLY A 135 -11.82 -1.69 13.05
CA GLY A 135 -10.78 -1.93 14.05
C GLY A 135 -9.74 -3.01 13.70
N VAL A 136 -9.27 -3.10 12.45
CA VAL A 136 -7.97 -3.75 12.19
C VAL A 136 -6.92 -2.71 11.90
N THR A 137 -5.93 -2.65 12.78
CA THR A 137 -4.81 -1.71 12.74
C THR A 137 -3.50 -2.39 12.30
N HIS A 138 -3.56 -3.70 12.00
CA HIS A 138 -2.39 -4.48 11.61
C HIS A 138 -2.77 -5.63 10.68
N LEU A 139 -2.24 -5.60 9.47
CA LEU A 139 -2.27 -6.71 8.52
C LEU A 139 -0.87 -7.28 8.35
N GLU A 140 -0.75 -8.57 8.66
CA GLU A 140 0.47 -9.34 8.47
C GLU A 140 0.38 -10.14 7.16
N ILE A 141 1.24 -9.79 6.20
CA ILE A 141 1.48 -10.57 4.99
C ILE A 141 2.93 -11.06 5.06
N PRO A 142 3.17 -12.36 5.28
CA PRO A 142 4.53 -12.84 5.43
C PRO A 142 5.29 -12.71 4.12
N THR A 143 6.60 -12.58 4.20
CA THR A 143 7.48 -12.52 3.02
C THR A 143 7.45 -13.79 2.17
N SER A 144 7.02 -14.92 2.76
CA SER A 144 6.80 -16.19 2.08
C SER A 144 5.44 -16.30 1.38
N PHE A 145 4.54 -15.32 1.55
CA PHE A 145 3.20 -15.37 0.98
C PHE A 145 3.26 -15.51 -0.55
N GLN A 146 2.54 -16.50 -1.07
CA GLN A 146 2.45 -16.76 -2.50
C GLN A 146 1.17 -16.12 -3.04
N TRP A 147 1.34 -15.04 -3.78
CA TRP A 147 0.25 -14.39 -4.50
C TRP A 147 -0.28 -15.29 -5.62
N PRO A 148 -1.57 -15.18 -5.98
CA PRO A 148 -2.13 -15.88 -7.13
C PRO A 148 -1.33 -15.58 -8.40
N ALA A 149 -1.05 -16.61 -9.20
CA ALA A 149 -0.20 -16.46 -10.39
C ALA A 149 -0.78 -15.52 -11.47
N ASN A 150 -2.09 -15.27 -11.47
CA ASN A 150 -2.74 -14.35 -12.42
C ASN A 150 -3.17 -13.03 -11.77
N LEU A 151 -2.69 -12.69 -10.56
CA LEU A 151 -3.06 -11.45 -9.90
C LEU A 151 -2.49 -10.24 -10.66
N THR A 152 -3.38 -9.42 -11.22
CA THR A 152 -3.03 -8.21 -11.98
C THR A 152 -3.44 -6.92 -11.28
N THR A 153 -4.43 -6.98 -10.40
CA THR A 153 -4.95 -5.81 -9.68
C THR A 153 -5.01 -6.06 -8.18
N LEU A 154 -4.43 -5.15 -7.40
CA LEU A 154 -4.37 -5.26 -5.94
C LEU A 154 -4.71 -3.91 -5.30
N HIS A 155 -5.69 -3.95 -4.42
CA HIS A 155 -6.08 -2.81 -3.59
C HIS A 155 -5.76 -3.10 -2.14
N PHE A 156 -5.00 -2.21 -1.52
CA PHE A 156 -4.90 -2.03 -0.08
C PHE A 156 -5.53 -0.69 0.25
N THR A 157 -6.81 -0.70 0.62
CA THR A 157 -7.53 0.52 0.98
C THR A 157 -7.78 0.58 2.49
N ASP A 158 -7.56 1.72 3.13
CA ASP A 158 -7.94 1.97 4.54
C ASP A 158 -7.43 0.90 5.54
N ASN A 159 -6.12 0.57 5.48
CA ASN A 159 -5.51 -0.53 6.26
C ASN A 159 -4.43 -0.10 7.27
N GLU A 160 -4.17 1.20 7.43
CA GLU A 160 -3.11 1.71 8.33
C GLU A 160 -1.72 1.10 8.04
N LEU A 161 -1.46 0.66 6.80
CA LEU A 161 -0.18 0.05 6.43
C LEU A 161 0.91 1.12 6.34
N SER A 162 2.05 0.87 6.99
CA SER A 162 3.23 1.77 6.93
C SER A 162 4.40 1.18 6.15
N SER A 163 4.29 -0.06 5.65
CA SER A 163 5.33 -0.72 4.84
C SER A 163 4.72 -1.63 3.77
N LEU A 164 5.24 -1.58 2.55
CA LEU A 164 4.73 -2.39 1.45
C LEU A 164 4.93 -3.91 1.72
N PRO A 165 3.90 -4.74 1.53
CA PRO A 165 4.10 -6.19 1.47
C PRO A 165 4.87 -6.59 0.19
N PRO A 166 5.42 -7.81 0.13
CA PRO A 166 5.95 -8.35 -1.13
C PRO A 166 4.86 -8.29 -2.21
N MET A 167 5.19 -7.83 -3.42
CA MET A 167 4.24 -7.69 -4.52
C MET A 167 4.50 -8.73 -5.62
N PRO A 168 3.47 -9.28 -6.26
CA PRO A 168 3.66 -10.20 -7.38
C PRO A 168 4.19 -9.46 -8.62
N PRO A 169 5.08 -10.09 -9.42
CA PRO A 169 5.62 -9.48 -10.63
C PRO A 169 4.60 -9.36 -11.78
N THR A 170 3.41 -9.93 -11.61
CA THR A 170 2.30 -9.85 -12.59
C THR A 170 1.42 -8.63 -12.39
N LEU A 171 1.63 -7.87 -11.30
CA LEU A 171 0.75 -6.76 -10.94
C LEU A 171 0.86 -5.62 -11.94
N THR A 172 -0.28 -5.18 -12.48
CA THR A 172 -0.38 -4.06 -13.42
C THR A 172 -1.06 -2.83 -12.81
N SER A 173 -1.94 -3.04 -11.81
CA SER A 173 -2.66 -1.98 -11.10
C SER A 173 -2.50 -2.15 -9.58
N LEU A 174 -2.04 -1.09 -8.91
CA LEU A 174 -1.79 -1.07 -7.47
C LEU A 174 -2.43 0.17 -6.83
N HIS A 175 -3.36 -0.06 -5.91
CA HIS A 175 -4.10 1.00 -5.21
C HIS A 175 -3.82 0.89 -3.72
N LEU A 176 -3.30 1.95 -3.12
CA LEU A 176 -2.80 2.00 -1.75
C LEU A 176 -3.52 3.07 -0.91
N THR A 177 -4.75 3.43 -1.29
CA THR A 177 -5.43 4.60 -0.74
C THR A 177 -5.72 4.46 0.76
N GLY A 178 -5.47 5.52 1.55
CA GLY A 178 -5.83 5.52 2.97
C GLY A 178 -4.93 4.62 3.83
N ASN A 179 -3.62 4.78 3.71
CA ASN A 179 -2.66 4.06 4.56
C ASN A 179 -1.67 5.07 5.18
N GLU A 180 -0.60 4.56 5.79
CA GLU A 180 0.43 5.34 6.49
C GLU A 180 1.79 5.23 5.77
N PHE A 181 1.79 4.95 4.46
CA PHE A 181 3.03 4.82 3.71
C PHE A 181 3.73 6.17 3.60
N SER A 182 5.02 6.22 3.91
CA SER A 182 5.80 7.47 3.96
C SER A 182 7.20 7.36 3.39
N ASP A 183 7.72 6.14 3.12
CA ASP A 183 9.08 5.95 2.67
C ASP A 183 9.19 6.22 1.15
N PRO A 184 9.92 7.26 0.71
CA PRO A 184 10.08 7.53 -0.72
C PRO A 184 10.77 6.39 -1.49
N LEU A 185 11.45 5.45 -0.81
CA LEU A 185 12.05 4.27 -1.43
C LEU A 185 11.01 3.23 -1.88
N ASP A 186 9.78 3.28 -1.35
CA ASP A 186 8.69 2.38 -1.74
C ASP A 186 8.47 2.39 -3.26
N PHE A 187 8.54 3.57 -3.89
CA PHE A 187 8.38 3.70 -5.34
C PHE A 187 9.48 3.01 -6.17
N THR A 188 10.65 2.78 -5.58
CA THR A 188 11.80 2.16 -6.27
C THR A 188 11.76 0.62 -6.28
N VAL A 189 10.96 0.03 -5.38
CA VAL A 189 10.81 -1.42 -5.24
C VAL A 189 9.53 -1.96 -5.87
N LEU A 190 8.66 -1.09 -6.38
CA LEU A 190 7.45 -1.48 -7.09
C LEU A 190 7.77 -2.35 -8.34
N PRO A 191 6.97 -3.40 -8.62
CA PRO A 191 7.10 -4.17 -9.86
C PRO A 191 7.03 -3.28 -11.11
N ARG A 192 7.96 -3.48 -12.06
CA ARG A 192 8.00 -2.72 -13.33
C ARG A 192 6.79 -2.96 -14.25
N SER A 193 6.02 -4.00 -13.98
CA SER A 193 4.77 -4.32 -14.66
C SER A 193 3.65 -3.35 -14.35
N ILE A 194 3.73 -2.60 -13.24
CA ILE A 194 2.71 -1.64 -12.84
C ILE A 194 2.63 -0.51 -13.87
N THR A 195 1.42 -0.23 -14.33
CA THR A 195 1.08 0.86 -15.23
C THR A 195 0.05 1.81 -14.61
N ASP A 196 -0.69 1.38 -13.60
CA ASP A 196 -1.70 2.15 -12.88
C ASP A 196 -1.38 2.14 -11.38
N LEU A 197 -1.12 3.32 -10.80
CA LEU A 197 -0.74 3.47 -9.40
C LEU A 197 -1.55 4.59 -8.72
N GLU A 198 -2.18 4.26 -7.61
CA GLU A 198 -2.89 5.19 -6.73
C GLU A 198 -2.34 5.10 -5.31
N VAL A 199 -1.88 6.23 -4.75
CA VAL A 199 -1.31 6.32 -3.39
C VAL A 199 -1.90 7.47 -2.57
N ILE A 200 -3.15 7.85 -2.86
CA ILE A 200 -3.87 8.95 -2.21
C ILE A 200 -4.06 8.69 -0.71
N ASN A 201 -4.13 9.73 0.12
CA ASN A 201 -4.29 9.63 1.57
C ASN A 201 -3.21 8.73 2.20
N ASN A 202 -1.96 9.07 1.94
CA ASN A 202 -0.78 8.50 2.59
C ASN A 202 0.13 9.63 3.12
N ASP A 203 1.23 9.26 3.77
CA ASP A 203 2.20 10.18 4.36
C ASP A 203 3.43 10.45 3.46
N TYR A 204 3.35 10.10 2.17
CA TYR A 204 4.39 10.43 1.20
C TYR A 204 4.53 11.95 1.05
N THR A 205 5.77 12.43 1.16
CA THR A 205 6.08 13.87 0.94
C THR A 205 7.03 14.11 -0.21
N GLN A 206 7.62 13.05 -0.76
CA GLN A 206 8.65 13.12 -1.79
C GLN A 206 8.50 11.96 -2.78
N ILE A 207 8.71 12.26 -4.07
CA ILE A 207 8.92 11.26 -5.11
C ILE A 207 10.29 11.53 -5.72
N ALA A 208 11.18 10.53 -5.72
CA ALA A 208 12.53 10.73 -6.21
C ALA A 208 13.15 9.48 -6.86
N ASN A 209 13.89 9.70 -7.95
CA ASN A 209 14.70 8.66 -8.61
C ASN A 209 13.88 7.47 -9.12
N VAL A 210 12.77 7.74 -9.80
CA VAL A 210 11.86 6.71 -10.29
C VAL A 210 11.68 6.81 -11.79
N ASP A 211 11.81 5.66 -12.47
CA ASP A 211 11.49 5.53 -13.89
C ASP A 211 10.04 5.08 -14.02
N TRP A 212 9.17 6.02 -14.40
CA TRP A 212 7.75 5.81 -14.63
C TRP A 212 7.41 5.86 -16.13
N THR A 213 8.36 5.52 -17.00
CA THR A 213 8.13 5.45 -18.45
C THR A 213 7.09 4.42 -18.86
N ASN A 214 6.78 3.43 -18.02
CA ASN A 214 5.73 2.44 -18.30
C ASN A 214 4.34 2.84 -17.74
N MET A 215 4.26 3.89 -16.91
CA MET A 215 3.01 4.30 -16.28
C MET A 215 2.03 4.89 -17.29
N THR A 216 0.77 4.50 -17.18
CA THR A 216 -0.38 5.04 -17.91
C THR A 216 -1.25 5.94 -17.03
N SER A 217 -1.32 5.65 -15.73
CA SER A 217 -2.18 6.34 -14.78
C SER A 217 -1.46 6.49 -13.43
N LEU A 218 -1.44 7.71 -12.90
CA LEU A 218 -0.81 8.04 -11.62
C LEU A 218 -1.71 8.96 -10.80
N LYS A 219 -1.94 8.61 -9.55
CA LYS A 219 -2.72 9.42 -8.61
C LYS A 219 -2.00 9.49 -7.26
N PHE A 220 -1.72 10.70 -6.80
CA PHE A 220 -1.05 10.91 -5.52
C PHE A 220 -1.37 12.26 -4.90
N ASP A 221 -1.12 12.38 -3.61
CA ASP A 221 -1.33 13.59 -2.82
C ASP A 221 -0.22 13.85 -1.80
N GLY A 222 -0.32 14.96 -1.05
CA GLY A 222 0.61 15.29 0.03
C GLY A 222 2.04 15.65 -0.40
N ILE A 223 2.36 15.55 -1.69
CA ILE A 223 3.73 15.68 -2.20
C ILE A 223 4.23 17.12 -2.09
N LYS A 224 5.47 17.25 -1.59
CA LYS A 224 6.21 18.51 -1.44
C LYS A 224 7.35 18.64 -2.43
N THR A 225 7.97 17.51 -2.81
CA THR A 225 9.12 17.51 -3.72
C THR A 225 9.06 16.37 -4.74
N ILE A 226 9.40 16.68 -5.98
CA ILE A 226 9.51 15.70 -7.08
C ILE A 226 10.85 15.93 -7.79
N THR A 227 11.67 14.90 -7.90
CA THR A 227 13.00 15.02 -8.52
C THR A 227 13.43 13.75 -9.23
N ASN A 228 14.05 13.89 -10.40
CA ASN A 228 14.57 12.74 -11.15
C ASN A 228 13.50 11.65 -11.38
N VAL A 229 12.33 12.08 -11.85
CA VAL A 229 11.21 11.21 -12.24
C VAL A 229 11.05 11.32 -13.74
N THR A 230 11.02 10.18 -14.43
CA THR A 230 10.90 10.16 -15.90
C THR A 230 9.54 9.62 -16.32
N PHE A 231 8.88 10.34 -17.23
CA PHE A 231 7.63 9.92 -17.87
C PHE A 231 7.83 9.63 -19.35
N SER A 232 6.95 8.83 -19.94
CA SER A 232 6.84 8.66 -21.38
C SER A 232 5.44 9.04 -21.87
N SER A 233 5.26 9.09 -23.19
CA SER A 233 3.95 9.33 -23.81
C SER A 233 2.90 8.24 -23.53
N LYS A 234 3.24 7.18 -22.78
CA LYS A 234 2.27 6.22 -22.25
C LYS A 234 1.41 6.81 -21.13
N LEU A 235 1.90 7.83 -20.43
CA LEU A 235 1.14 8.48 -19.37
C LEU A 235 -0.06 9.19 -19.99
N THR A 236 -1.25 8.68 -19.73
CA THR A 236 -2.50 9.25 -20.20
C THR A 236 -3.26 9.96 -19.10
N TYR A 237 -3.05 9.61 -17.83
CA TYR A 237 -3.77 10.19 -16.71
C TYR A 237 -2.85 10.52 -15.53
N LEU A 238 -2.95 11.75 -15.02
CA LEU A 238 -2.24 12.21 -13.83
C LEU A 238 -3.20 12.97 -12.91
N TYR A 239 -3.33 12.54 -11.66
CA TYR A 239 -4.13 13.21 -10.65
C TYR A 239 -3.27 13.66 -9.46
N LEU A 240 -3.29 14.97 -9.20
CA LEU A 240 -2.57 15.60 -8.10
C LEU A 240 -3.54 16.19 -7.08
N TYR A 241 -3.81 15.47 -6.00
CA TYR A 241 -4.69 15.93 -4.94
C TYR A 241 -3.88 16.59 -3.81
N SER A 242 -4.43 17.62 -3.16
CA SER A 242 -3.97 18.21 -1.90
C SER A 242 -2.44 18.29 -1.74
N SER A 243 -1.75 18.80 -2.75
CA SER A 243 -0.28 18.81 -2.81
C SER A 243 0.27 20.23 -2.84
N SER A 244 1.35 20.45 -2.10
CA SER A 244 2.05 21.75 -2.05
C SER A 244 3.50 21.57 -2.47
N ILE A 245 3.71 21.45 -3.78
CA ILE A 245 4.99 21.14 -4.38
C ILE A 245 5.85 22.40 -4.41
N THR A 246 6.88 22.42 -3.57
CA THR A 246 7.82 23.55 -3.44
C THR A 246 9.08 23.37 -4.29
N SER A 247 9.29 22.16 -4.81
CA SER A 247 10.39 21.85 -5.73
C SER A 247 10.00 20.70 -6.64
N TRP A 248 9.82 21.01 -7.93
CA TRP A 248 9.67 19.99 -8.97
C TRP A 248 10.78 20.20 -10.02
N VAL A 249 11.76 19.28 -10.02
CA VAL A 249 12.88 19.31 -10.97
C VAL A 249 12.74 18.13 -11.94
N MET A 250 12.70 18.42 -13.23
CA MET A 250 12.53 17.42 -14.29
C MET A 250 13.37 17.75 -15.52
N ASP A 251 13.64 16.75 -16.36
CA ASP A 251 14.26 16.97 -17.67
C ASP A 251 13.25 17.49 -18.71
N SER A 252 13.78 17.95 -19.85
CA SER A 252 12.96 18.48 -20.94
C SER A 252 12.00 17.43 -21.55
N GLN A 253 12.35 16.15 -21.53
CA GLN A 253 11.50 15.08 -22.09
C GLN A 253 10.26 14.89 -21.23
N THR A 254 10.45 14.80 -19.92
CA THR A 254 9.41 14.68 -18.90
C THR A 254 8.49 15.90 -18.93
N TYR A 255 9.07 17.11 -19.02
CA TYR A 255 8.31 18.35 -19.16
C TYR A 255 7.41 18.34 -20.40
N ASN A 256 7.91 17.87 -21.54
CA ASN A 256 7.13 17.79 -22.77
C ASN A 256 6.00 16.76 -22.69
N VAL A 257 6.24 15.61 -22.07
CA VAL A 257 5.19 14.59 -21.85
C VAL A 257 4.05 15.15 -21.00
N LEU A 258 4.37 15.81 -19.88
CA LEU A 258 3.33 16.34 -18.99
C LEU A 258 2.51 17.46 -19.64
N ASN A 259 3.13 18.30 -20.48
CA ASN A 259 2.44 19.36 -21.22
C ASN A 259 1.61 18.86 -22.42
N GLN A 260 1.67 17.57 -22.75
CA GLN A 260 0.76 16.96 -23.74
C GLN A 260 -0.56 16.49 -23.13
N LEU A 261 -0.69 16.48 -21.80
CA LEU A 261 -1.93 16.14 -21.13
C LEU A 261 -2.93 17.29 -21.26
N ASP A 262 -4.17 16.97 -21.59
CA ASP A 262 -5.27 17.93 -21.60
C ASP A 262 -5.82 18.15 -20.18
N PRO A 263 -6.23 19.37 -19.82
CA PRO A 263 -6.87 19.63 -18.53
C PRO A 263 -8.22 18.91 -18.45
N ILE A 264 -8.48 18.29 -17.31
CA ILE A 264 -9.79 17.72 -17.02
C ILE A 264 -10.68 18.81 -16.42
N GLU A 265 -11.78 19.12 -17.12
CA GLU A 265 -12.72 20.17 -16.73
C GLU A 265 -13.49 19.81 -15.44
N TYR A 266 -13.85 18.53 -15.29
CA TYR A 266 -14.66 18.02 -14.18
C TYR A 266 -13.86 17.01 -13.34
N PRO A 267 -13.40 17.38 -12.12
CA PRO A 267 -12.64 16.48 -11.27
C PRO A 267 -13.30 15.12 -11.04
N GLY A 268 -12.50 14.06 -11.01
CA GLY A 268 -12.93 12.72 -10.58
C GLY A 268 -13.72 11.89 -11.60
N HIS A 269 -13.90 12.36 -12.85
CA HIS A 269 -14.72 11.66 -13.85
C HIS A 269 -14.01 11.34 -15.17
N ALA A 270 -12.70 11.55 -15.27
CA ALA A 270 -11.96 11.37 -16.52
C ALA A 270 -10.98 10.20 -16.49
N THR A 271 -10.80 9.58 -17.66
CA THR A 271 -9.86 8.47 -17.90
C THR A 271 -8.57 8.91 -18.60
N ALA A 272 -8.46 10.19 -18.97
CA ALA A 272 -7.28 10.77 -19.62
C ALA A 272 -7.20 12.27 -19.38
N GLY A 273 -5.97 12.81 -19.35
CA GLY A 273 -5.64 14.20 -19.07
C GLY A 273 -4.92 14.37 -17.72
N PHE A 274 -4.75 15.62 -17.30
CA PHE A 274 -4.32 15.95 -15.95
C PHE A 274 -5.47 16.54 -15.14
N ASP A 275 -5.60 16.07 -13.91
CA ASP A 275 -6.56 16.52 -12.92
C ASP A 275 -5.81 16.93 -11.64
N TYR A 276 -6.41 17.81 -10.86
CA TYR A 276 -5.81 18.26 -9.60
C TYR A 276 -6.86 18.79 -8.64
N LEU A 277 -6.57 18.95 -7.36
CA LEU A 277 -7.44 19.71 -6.44
C LEU A 277 -6.60 20.18 -5.28
N ASN A 278 -6.73 21.45 -4.87
CA ASN A 278 -5.89 22.05 -3.82
C ASN A 278 -4.38 21.87 -4.10
N LEU A 279 -3.97 22.21 -5.33
CA LEU A 279 -2.59 22.05 -5.80
C LEU A 279 -1.86 23.40 -5.82
N THR A 280 -0.62 23.42 -5.32
CA THR A 280 0.33 24.49 -5.59
C THR A 280 1.64 23.91 -6.10
N ILE A 281 2.25 24.58 -7.10
CA ILE A 281 3.56 24.22 -7.65
C ILE A 281 4.38 25.50 -7.76
N THR A 282 5.37 25.65 -6.88
CA THR A 282 6.10 26.92 -6.70
C THR A 282 7.60 26.69 -6.55
N THR A 283 8.23 26.14 -7.58
CA THR A 283 9.68 25.92 -7.58
C THR A 283 10.40 27.28 -7.58
N SER A 284 11.26 27.51 -6.58
CA SER A 284 11.97 28.79 -6.45
C SER A 284 13.08 28.94 -7.50
N LYS A 285 13.29 30.19 -7.95
CA LYS A 285 14.36 30.53 -8.92
C LYS A 285 15.74 30.15 -8.39
N SER A 286 16.02 30.44 -7.13
CA SER A 286 17.29 30.11 -6.49
C SER A 286 17.51 28.60 -6.37
N ALA A 287 16.46 27.79 -6.15
CA ALA A 287 16.58 26.33 -6.17
C ALA A 287 16.83 25.80 -7.59
N CYS A 288 16.14 26.36 -8.59
CA CYS A 288 16.31 25.94 -9.97
C CYS A 288 17.69 26.29 -10.55
N ASP A 289 18.21 27.47 -10.20
CA ASP A 289 19.55 27.92 -10.62
C ASP A 289 20.66 27.01 -10.07
N LYS A 290 20.49 26.44 -8.87
CA LYS A 290 21.45 25.51 -8.26
C LYS A 290 21.62 24.22 -9.06
N VAL A 291 20.57 23.77 -9.74
CA VAL A 291 20.63 22.59 -10.62
C VAL A 291 20.90 22.98 -12.08
N GLY A 292 21.10 24.28 -12.35
CA GLY A 292 21.35 24.81 -13.69
C GLY A 292 20.18 24.60 -14.65
N GLY A 293 18.95 24.60 -14.13
CA GLY A 293 17.72 24.54 -14.91
C GLY A 293 17.11 25.91 -15.16
N ASN A 294 16.00 25.93 -15.89
CA ASN A 294 15.17 27.11 -16.12
C ASN A 294 13.84 26.95 -15.41
N LEU A 295 13.29 28.05 -14.89
CA LEU A 295 11.92 28.04 -14.40
C LEU A 295 10.98 28.15 -15.60
N ASP A 296 10.04 27.21 -15.67
CA ASP A 296 9.02 27.17 -16.70
C ASP A 296 7.64 26.94 -16.07
N GLU A 297 6.60 27.44 -16.71
CA GLU A 297 5.20 27.17 -16.32
C GLU A 297 4.74 25.85 -16.93
N ILE A 298 4.28 24.92 -16.11
CA ILE A 298 3.66 23.67 -16.56
C ILE A 298 2.15 23.84 -16.68
N TRP A 299 1.54 23.23 -17.70
CA TRP A 299 0.11 23.25 -17.98
C TRP A 299 -0.47 24.64 -18.23
N THR A 300 0.14 25.39 -19.14
CA THR A 300 -0.35 26.70 -19.60
C THR A 300 -1.72 26.61 -20.30
N ASN A 301 -2.15 25.40 -20.71
CA ASN A 301 -3.44 25.11 -21.31
C ASN A 301 -4.58 24.99 -20.28
N ARG A 302 -4.30 25.04 -18.97
CA ARG A 302 -5.35 24.91 -17.94
C ARG A 302 -6.32 26.10 -17.98
N GLY A 303 -7.61 25.77 -17.95
CA GLY A 303 -8.70 26.74 -17.91
C GLY A 303 -9.02 27.23 -16.49
N ILE A 304 -10.03 28.10 -16.41
CA ILE A 304 -10.66 28.47 -15.14
C ILE A 304 -11.36 27.23 -14.58
N ARG A 305 -11.16 26.98 -13.28
CA ARG A 305 -11.71 25.81 -12.61
C ARG A 305 -12.74 26.20 -11.56
N MET A 306 -13.88 25.51 -11.57
CA MET A 306 -14.91 25.63 -10.54
C MET A 306 -14.69 24.57 -9.46
N MET A 307 -14.67 25.00 -8.21
CA MET A 307 -14.48 24.17 -7.03
C MET A 307 -15.82 23.58 -6.57
N ALA A 308 -15.79 22.53 -5.74
CA ALA A 308 -16.99 21.87 -5.24
C ALA A 308 -17.91 22.78 -4.40
N ASP A 309 -17.38 23.86 -3.82
CA ASP A 309 -18.12 24.88 -3.08
C ASP A 309 -18.68 26.01 -3.97
N GLY A 310 -18.52 25.90 -5.29
CA GLY A 310 -18.95 26.92 -6.27
C GLY A 310 -17.99 28.09 -6.42
N SER A 311 -16.86 28.11 -5.71
CA SER A 311 -15.81 29.11 -5.90
C SER A 311 -15.01 28.86 -7.19
N ILE A 312 -14.39 29.91 -7.70
CA ILE A 312 -13.49 29.83 -8.86
C ILE A 312 -12.04 29.83 -8.36
N GLU A 313 -11.25 28.87 -8.82
CA GLU A 313 -9.81 28.83 -8.53
C GLU A 313 -9.10 30.06 -9.12
N ALA A 314 -8.33 30.76 -8.29
CA ALA A 314 -7.43 31.80 -8.77
C ALA A 314 -6.27 31.19 -9.56
N ILE A 315 -6.22 31.44 -10.87
CA ILE A 315 -5.16 30.92 -11.76
C ILE A 315 -3.82 31.56 -11.36
N LYS A 316 -2.95 30.78 -10.71
CA LYS A 316 -1.55 31.12 -10.39
C LYS A 316 -0.58 30.16 -11.07
N PRO A 317 0.42 30.62 -11.82
CA PRO A 317 1.25 29.75 -12.65
C PRO A 317 1.89 28.63 -11.84
N PHE A 318 1.78 27.41 -12.35
CA PHE A 318 2.47 26.26 -11.77
C PHE A 318 3.90 26.24 -12.27
N THR A 319 4.85 26.58 -11.40
CA THR A 319 6.23 26.83 -11.81
C THR A 319 7.14 25.66 -11.43
N VAL A 320 7.74 25.04 -12.44
CA VAL A 320 8.66 23.89 -12.32
C VAL A 320 10.08 24.29 -12.73
N CYS A 321 11.07 23.45 -12.42
CA CYS A 321 12.43 23.62 -12.90
C CYS A 321 12.76 22.56 -13.97
N VAL A 322 13.09 23.02 -15.17
CA VAL A 322 13.44 22.17 -16.30
C VAL A 322 14.95 22.19 -16.53
N ILE A 323 15.59 21.02 -16.47
CA ILE A 323 17.01 20.85 -16.81
C ILE A 323 17.15 20.37 -18.25
N GLY A 324 18.13 20.90 -18.97
CA GLY A 324 18.43 20.49 -20.35
C GLY A 324 19.00 19.07 -20.44
N ALA A 325 18.74 18.38 -21.54
CA ALA A 325 19.08 16.97 -21.79
C ALA A 325 20.58 16.60 -21.67
N SER A 326 21.50 17.56 -21.57
CA SER A 326 22.95 17.34 -21.45
C SER A 326 23.47 17.23 -20.02
N LYS A 327 22.61 17.34 -19.01
CA LYS A 327 23.00 17.21 -17.60
C LYS A 327 22.18 16.10 -16.93
N THR A 328 22.71 14.88 -16.98
CA THR A 328 22.24 13.80 -16.11
C THR A 328 22.30 14.29 -14.67
N MET A 329 21.20 14.17 -13.92
CA MET A 329 21.19 14.46 -12.49
C MET A 329 22.14 13.48 -11.79
N THR A 330 23.40 13.88 -11.56
CA THR A 330 24.27 13.13 -10.67
C THR A 330 23.65 13.18 -9.28
N ALA A 331 23.33 12.02 -8.71
CA ALA A 331 22.69 11.81 -7.41
C ALA A 331 23.44 12.40 -6.19
N GLY A 332 24.44 13.27 -6.40
CA GLY A 332 25.43 13.66 -5.41
C GLY A 332 25.25 15.02 -4.73
N THR A 333 24.19 15.80 -4.98
CA THR A 333 24.06 17.14 -4.36
C THR A 333 22.69 17.47 -3.77
N ALA A 334 21.60 16.90 -4.27
CA ALA A 334 20.27 17.09 -3.68
C ALA A 334 20.08 16.31 -2.36
N GLY A 335 20.72 15.14 -2.22
CA GLY A 335 20.61 14.30 -1.03
C GLY A 335 21.25 14.90 0.23
N TYR A 336 22.32 15.68 0.09
CA TYR A 336 23.07 16.21 1.24
C TYR A 336 22.35 17.32 2.00
N ILE A 337 21.58 18.17 1.32
CA ILE A 337 20.85 19.27 1.98
C ILE A 337 19.66 18.72 2.77
N VAL A 338 19.01 17.66 2.27
CA VAL A 338 17.88 17.00 2.94
C VAL A 338 18.36 16.18 4.15
N TRP A 339 19.52 15.52 4.05
CA TRP A 339 20.08 14.69 5.14
C TRP A 339 20.37 15.48 6.42
N PHE A 340 20.91 16.70 6.31
CA PHE A 340 21.19 17.54 7.50
C PHE A 340 19.92 18.08 8.16
N VAL A 341 18.88 18.39 7.38
CA VAL A 341 17.58 18.81 7.92
C VAL A 341 16.88 17.64 8.61
N MET A 342 16.98 16.43 8.06
CA MET A 342 16.43 15.21 8.67
C MET A 342 17.14 14.84 9.98
N MET A 343 18.47 14.88 10.05
CA MET A 343 19.19 14.59 11.30
C MET A 343 18.92 15.63 12.39
N ALA A 344 18.75 16.91 12.03
CA ALA A 344 18.39 17.95 12.98
C ALA A 344 16.95 17.81 13.51
N LEU A 345 16.01 17.35 12.67
CA LEU A 345 14.61 17.12 13.07
C LEU A 345 14.44 15.82 13.88
N ILE A 346 15.17 14.76 13.55
CA ILE A 346 15.20 13.51 14.34
C ILE A 346 15.79 13.77 15.73
N SER A 347 16.89 14.53 15.82
CA SER A 347 17.47 14.89 17.12
C SER A 347 16.56 15.82 17.94
N ALA A 348 15.84 16.76 17.30
CA ALA A 348 14.84 17.57 17.99
C ALA A 348 13.60 16.75 18.44
N GLY A 349 13.15 15.81 17.63
CA GLY A 349 12.03 14.90 17.94
C GLY A 349 12.36 13.94 19.09
N ILE A 350 13.56 13.39 19.12
CA ILE A 350 14.04 12.55 20.23
C ILE A 350 14.15 13.38 21.51
N VAL A 351 14.66 14.61 21.46
CA VAL A 351 14.71 15.51 22.64
C VAL A 351 13.30 15.88 23.14
N PHE A 352 12.33 16.04 22.24
CA PHE A 352 10.94 16.31 22.61
C PHE A 352 10.25 15.07 23.21
N LEU A 353 10.49 13.87 22.68
CA LEU A 353 9.98 12.61 23.22
C LEU A 353 10.59 12.26 24.58
N VAL A 354 11.90 12.50 24.77
CA VAL A 354 12.59 12.32 26.06
C VAL A 354 12.09 13.34 27.09
N ARG A 355 11.78 14.59 26.70
CA ARG A 355 11.18 15.58 27.60
C ARG A 355 9.71 15.30 27.92
N ARG A 356 8.95 14.71 26.99
CA ARG A 356 7.54 14.32 27.19
C ARG A 356 7.40 13.07 28.07
N HIS A 357 8.34 12.13 27.99
CA HIS A 357 8.39 10.94 28.86
C HIS A 357 9.17 11.14 30.18
N GLY A 358 9.93 12.24 30.32
CA GLY A 358 10.66 12.58 31.54
C GLY A 358 9.84 13.34 32.61
N GLY A 359 8.53 13.52 32.41
CA GLY A 359 7.64 14.18 33.35
C GLY A 359 7.34 13.35 34.61
N SER A 360 8.25 13.43 35.58
CA SER A 360 8.04 13.29 37.03
C SER A 360 7.23 12.09 37.56
N LYS A 361 7.94 11.07 38.08
CA LYS A 361 7.51 10.32 39.28
C LYS A 361 8.38 10.73 40.47
N PRO A 362 7.83 10.88 41.68
CA PRO A 362 8.59 11.31 42.85
C PRO A 362 9.56 10.20 43.31
N ILE A 363 10.79 10.61 43.61
CA ILE A 363 11.87 9.76 44.12
C ILE A 363 11.50 9.31 45.55
N SER A 364 11.29 8.00 45.73
CA SER A 364 11.22 7.39 47.07
C SER A 364 12.61 7.27 47.67
N THR A 365 12.65 7.43 48.98
CA THR A 365 13.82 7.64 49.82
C THR A 365 14.61 6.35 50.05
N GLU A 366 15.35 5.85 49.06
CA GLU A 366 16.22 4.68 49.27
C GLU A 366 17.43 4.62 48.33
N GLN A 367 18.15 5.73 48.16
CA GLN A 367 19.42 5.72 47.43
C GLN A 367 20.45 6.75 47.96
N ARG A 368 20.45 6.99 49.29
CA ARG A 368 21.62 7.52 50.00
C ARG A 368 22.43 6.36 50.53
N GLY A 369 23.25 5.76 49.67
CA GLY A 369 24.05 4.62 50.08
C GLY A 369 25.08 4.12 49.08
N LEU A 370 25.41 4.89 48.03
CA LEU A 370 26.41 4.47 47.06
C LEU A 370 27.35 5.59 46.54
N ASP A 371 27.28 6.80 47.12
CA ASP A 371 28.16 7.94 46.74
C ASP A 371 29.27 8.24 47.76
N ALA A 372 29.67 7.23 48.55
CA ALA A 372 30.73 7.39 49.56
C ALA A 372 31.98 6.52 49.33
N LYS A 373 32.21 6.01 48.11
CA LYS A 373 33.38 5.15 47.82
C LYS A 373 34.12 5.40 46.50
N LEU A 374 33.99 6.59 45.89
CA LEU A 374 34.80 6.95 44.72
C LEU A 374 35.57 8.28 44.89
N THR A 375 36.14 8.48 46.08
CA THR A 375 37.15 9.52 46.32
C THR A 375 38.33 8.93 47.09
N ALA A 376 39.00 7.95 46.49
CA ALA A 376 40.28 7.42 46.98
C ALA A 376 41.00 6.60 45.91
N VAL A 377 41.44 7.23 44.81
CA VAL A 377 42.69 6.89 44.10
C VAL A 377 43.20 8.17 43.42
N MET A 378 44.04 8.91 44.15
CA MET A 378 45.27 9.47 43.61
C MET A 378 46.39 8.50 43.96
#